data_AF-A0A9P0DQR4-F1
#
_entry.id   AF-A0A9P0DQR4-F1
#
_cell.length_a   1.000
_cell.length_b   1.000
_cell.length_c   1.000
_cell.angle_alpha   90.00
_cell.angle_beta   90.00
_cell.angle_gamma   90.00
#
_symmetry.space_group_name_H-M   'P 1'
#
loop_
_entity.id
_entity.type
_entity.pdbx_description
1 polymer ?
#
loop_
_entity_poly.entity_id
_entity_poly.type
_entity_poly.pdbx_seq_one_letter_code
_entity_poly.pdbx_strand_id
1 'polypeptide(L)'
;MTYLGWKVRNLRHRLFVNFQGKLILHSIDQGVLNRRQLAKFLIEEKLSADVNMKITRKNFEDMVEEIIDLVPTENREIYYVPSRFVDGRKMSCKGILYDNYCNNRKKFIKLGLIQKGHKM
;
A
#
# COMPACT_ATOMS: atom_id res chain seq x y z
N MET A 1 -27.24 -4.92 21.31
CA MET A 1 -25.84 -5.37 21.10
C MET A 1 -25.16 -4.38 20.16
N THR A 2 -23.99 -3.91 20.57
CA THR A 2 -23.32 -2.67 20.15
C THR A 2 -22.61 -2.79 18.79
N TYR A 3 -23.13 -2.13 17.74
CA TYR A 3 -22.49 -2.01 16.42
C TYR A 3 -21.54 -0.80 16.35
N LEU A 4 -20.55 -0.75 17.25
CA LEU A 4 -19.51 0.28 17.26
C LEU A 4 -18.14 -0.40 17.12
N GLY A 5 -17.70 -0.63 15.88
CA GLY A 5 -16.35 -1.17 15.63
C GLY A 5 -15.95 -1.39 14.16
N TRP A 6 -16.92 -1.52 13.23
CA TRP A 6 -16.64 -1.84 11.81
C TRP A 6 -16.39 -0.63 10.90
N LYS A 7 -16.43 0.59 11.44
CA LYS A 7 -16.20 1.82 10.67
C LYS A 7 -14.69 1.95 10.37
N VAL A 8 -14.34 2.12 9.09
CA VAL A 8 -13.05 2.64 8.54
C VAL A 8 -11.99 1.63 8.02
N ARG A 9 -12.03 0.31 8.32
CA ARG A 9 -10.94 -0.62 7.88
C ARG A 9 -11.21 -1.52 6.66
N ASN A 10 -12.37 -1.42 6.03
CA ASN A 10 -12.70 -2.30 4.91
C ASN A 10 -12.18 -1.72 3.58
N LEU A 11 -11.17 -2.35 2.97
CA LEU A 11 -10.60 -1.94 1.67
C LEU A 11 -11.66 -1.79 0.58
N ARG A 12 -12.66 -2.70 0.52
CA ARG A 12 -13.77 -2.60 -0.44
C ARG A 12 -14.53 -1.28 -0.28
N HIS A 13 -14.81 -0.86 0.95
CA HIS A 13 -15.46 0.41 1.20
C HIS A 13 -14.59 1.60 0.78
N ARG A 14 -13.29 1.59 1.12
CA ARG A 14 -12.35 2.67 0.74
C ARG A 14 -12.25 2.82 -0.78
N LEU A 15 -12.22 1.71 -1.50
CA LEU A 15 -12.27 1.70 -2.97
C LEU A 15 -13.62 2.21 -3.49
N PHE A 16 -14.73 1.87 -2.85
CA PHE A 16 -16.07 2.29 -3.31
C PHE A 16 -16.31 3.80 -3.20
N VAL A 17 -15.66 4.50 -2.26
CA VAL A 17 -15.87 5.94 -2.06
C VAL A 17 -15.22 6.78 -3.15
N ASN A 18 -14.08 6.35 -3.72
CA ASN A 18 -13.31 7.12 -4.70
C ASN A 18 -13.59 6.64 -6.15
N PHE A 19 -13.68 7.56 -7.12
CA PHE A 19 -13.85 7.19 -8.54
C PHE A 19 -12.78 6.20 -9.05
N GLN A 20 -11.50 6.43 -8.75
CA GLN A 20 -10.41 5.52 -9.12
C GLN A 20 -10.54 4.17 -8.42
N GLY A 21 -10.98 4.17 -7.16
CA GLY A 21 -11.24 2.94 -6.42
C GLY A 21 -12.41 2.14 -7.00
N LYS A 22 -13.47 2.80 -7.48
CA LYS A 22 -14.59 2.14 -8.18
C LYS A 22 -14.14 1.46 -9.46
N LEU A 23 -13.22 2.06 -10.22
CA LEU A 23 -12.65 1.42 -11.40
C LEU A 23 -11.86 0.16 -11.03
N ILE A 24 -11.09 0.21 -9.95
CA ILE A 24 -10.36 -0.97 -9.43
C ILE A 24 -11.35 -2.06 -9.00
N LEU A 25 -12.39 -1.73 -8.23
CA LEU A 25 -13.41 -2.70 -7.83
C LEU A 25 -14.11 -3.33 -9.03
N HIS A 26 -14.51 -2.52 -10.01
CA HIS A 26 -15.13 -3.04 -11.22
C HIS A 26 -14.21 -4.03 -11.94
N SER A 27 -12.92 -3.72 -12.03
CA SER A 27 -11.94 -4.59 -12.68
C SER A 27 -11.78 -5.91 -11.92
N ILE A 28 -11.75 -5.86 -10.58
CA ILE A 28 -11.74 -7.04 -9.71
C ILE A 28 -13.00 -7.89 -9.92
N ASP A 29 -14.18 -7.28 -9.98
CA ASP A 29 -15.45 -7.98 -10.21
C ASP A 29 -15.49 -8.64 -11.61
N GLN A 30 -14.72 -8.14 -12.58
CA GLN A 30 -14.51 -8.78 -13.89
C GLN A 30 -13.38 -9.83 -13.89
N GLY A 31 -12.80 -10.15 -12.73
CA GLY A 31 -11.70 -11.11 -12.61
C GLY A 31 -10.33 -10.58 -13.04
N VAL A 32 -10.20 -9.26 -13.29
CA VAL A 32 -8.96 -8.63 -13.77
C VAL A 32 -8.42 -7.68 -12.70
N LEU A 33 -7.40 -8.11 -11.96
CA LEU A 33 -6.74 -7.26 -10.98
C LEU A 33 -5.52 -6.53 -11.55
N ASN A 34 -5.62 -5.22 -11.71
CA ASN A 34 -4.45 -4.36 -11.93
C ASN A 34 -3.73 -4.08 -10.60
N ARG A 35 -2.83 -4.98 -10.22
CA ARG A 35 -2.06 -4.92 -8.96
C ARG A 35 -1.29 -3.62 -8.76
N ARG A 36 -0.76 -3.05 -9.85
CA ARG A 36 -0.01 -1.78 -9.81
C ARG A 36 -0.92 -0.60 -9.50
N GLN A 37 -2.10 -0.57 -10.09
CA GLN A 37 -3.08 0.49 -9.85
C GLN A 37 -3.61 0.42 -8.41
N LEU A 38 -3.92 -0.79 -7.91
CA LEU A 38 -4.33 -0.99 -6.52
C LEU A 38 -3.23 -0.55 -5.53
N ALA A 39 -1.99 -0.98 -5.74
CA ALA A 39 -0.88 -0.59 -4.88
C ALA A 39 -0.64 0.92 -4.89
N LYS A 40 -0.73 1.56 -6.07
CA LYS A 40 -0.63 3.01 -6.20
C LYS A 40 -1.73 3.70 -5.40
N PHE A 41 -2.99 3.28 -5.56
CA PHE A 41 -4.13 3.82 -4.82
C PHE A 41 -3.90 3.78 -3.31
N LEU A 42 -3.49 2.62 -2.78
CA LEU A 42 -3.28 2.43 -1.34
C LEU A 42 -2.15 3.31 -0.78
N ILE A 43 -1.04 3.42 -1.50
CA ILE A 43 0.09 4.26 -1.08
C ILE A 43 -0.29 5.74 -1.15
N GLU A 44 -0.95 6.18 -2.23
CA GLU A 44 -1.38 7.57 -2.38
C GLU A 44 -2.41 7.97 -1.32
N GLU A 45 -3.38 7.10 -1.03
CA GLU A 45 -4.36 7.30 0.05
C GLU A 45 -3.67 7.40 1.43
N LYS A 46 -2.66 6.57 1.70
CA LYS A 46 -1.92 6.63 2.97
C LYS A 46 -1.14 7.93 3.12
N LEU A 47 -0.57 8.43 2.02
CA LEU A 47 0.25 9.64 1.98
C LEU A 47 -0.56 10.93 1.78
N SER A 48 -1.84 10.85 1.40
CA SER A 48 -2.66 12.04 1.17
C SER A 48 -2.97 12.81 2.45
N ALA A 49 -2.96 12.13 3.60
CA ALA A 49 -3.10 12.77 4.91
C ALA A 49 -1.83 13.53 5.32
N ASP A 50 -0.66 12.97 5.03
CA ASP A 50 0.64 13.59 5.29
C ASP A 50 1.71 13.02 4.35
N VAL A 51 2.24 13.87 3.46
CA VAL A 51 3.30 13.50 2.51
C VAL A 51 4.63 13.17 3.18
N ASN A 52 4.86 13.67 4.40
CA ASN A 52 6.06 13.38 5.19
C ASN A 52 5.96 12.04 5.92
N MET A 53 4.76 11.45 6.03
CA MET A 53 4.50 10.21 6.73
C MET A 53 5.45 9.09 6.28
N LYS A 54 6.01 8.38 7.26
CA LYS A 54 6.74 7.13 7.02
C LYS A 54 5.77 5.96 7.12
N ILE A 55 5.61 5.22 6.03
CA ILE A 55 4.86 3.97 6.03
C ILE A 55 5.73 2.90 6.69
N THR A 56 5.26 2.37 7.83
CA THR A 56 5.99 1.37 8.61
C THR A 56 5.82 -0.04 8.02
N ARG A 57 6.65 -0.99 8.46
CA ARG A 57 6.50 -2.42 8.12
C ARG A 57 5.09 -2.91 8.39
N LYS A 58 4.55 -2.61 9.57
CA LYS A 58 3.19 -2.97 9.97
C LYS A 58 2.16 -2.42 9.00
N ASN A 59 2.30 -1.18 8.55
CA ASN A 59 1.37 -0.62 7.58
C ASN A 59 1.38 -1.37 6.24
N PHE A 60 2.55 -1.82 5.78
CA PHE A 60 2.63 -2.67 4.59
C PHE A 60 1.98 -4.03 4.82
N GLU A 61 2.24 -4.67 5.95
CA GLU A 61 1.62 -5.94 6.31
C GLU A 61 0.09 -5.81 6.40
N ASP A 62 -0.42 -4.78 7.08
CA ASP A 62 -1.86 -4.47 7.15
C ASP A 62 -2.47 -4.27 5.74
N MET A 63 -1.78 -3.54 4.85
CA MET A 63 -2.24 -3.36 3.47
C MET A 63 -2.26 -4.69 2.69
N VAL A 64 -1.31 -5.59 2.93
CA VAL A 64 -1.33 -6.92 2.30
C VAL A 64 -2.51 -7.73 2.81
N GLU A 65 -2.78 -7.77 4.11
CA GLU A 65 -3.93 -8.47 4.66
C GLU A 65 -5.23 -7.96 4.04
N GLU A 66 -5.41 -6.65 3.97
CA GLU A 66 -6.60 -6.05 3.38
C GLU A 66 -6.79 -6.43 1.89
N ILE A 67 -5.70 -6.58 1.14
CA ILE A 67 -5.75 -7.03 -0.26
C ILE A 67 -6.15 -8.50 -0.35
N ILE A 68 -5.60 -9.36 0.51
CA ILE A 68 -5.91 -10.80 0.54
C ILE A 68 -7.36 -11.03 0.97
N ASP A 69 -7.83 -10.27 1.96
CA ASP A 69 -9.24 -10.32 2.38
C ASP A 69 -10.19 -9.93 1.25
N LEU A 70 -9.78 -8.99 0.38
CA LEU A 70 -10.57 -8.57 -0.79
C LEU A 70 -10.46 -9.55 -1.96
N VAL A 71 -9.27 -10.11 -2.21
CA VAL A 71 -8.96 -11.01 -3.33
C VAL A 71 -8.16 -12.21 -2.80
N PRO A 72 -8.81 -13.25 -2.27
CA PRO A 72 -8.13 -14.34 -1.55
C PRO A 72 -7.13 -15.16 -2.37
N THR A 73 -7.21 -15.11 -3.70
CA THR A 73 -6.32 -15.81 -4.63
C THR A 73 -4.98 -15.10 -4.84
N GLU A 74 -4.80 -13.90 -4.29
CA GLU A 74 -3.59 -13.13 -4.47
C GLU A 74 -2.40 -13.67 -3.67
N ASN A 75 -1.19 -13.48 -4.20
CA ASN A 75 0.03 -13.84 -3.50
C ASN A 75 0.59 -12.63 -2.73
N ARG A 76 0.68 -12.78 -1.40
CA ARG A 76 1.21 -11.81 -0.44
C ARG A 76 2.57 -11.25 -0.84
N GLU A 77 3.48 -12.11 -1.28
CA GLU A 77 4.87 -11.74 -1.59
C GLU A 77 4.99 -10.79 -2.80
N ILE A 78 3.98 -10.74 -3.66
CA ILE A 78 3.92 -9.77 -4.77
C ILE A 78 3.83 -8.35 -4.22
N TYR A 79 3.10 -8.16 -3.11
CA TYR A 79 2.78 -6.84 -2.58
C TYR A 79 3.83 -6.33 -1.62
N TYR A 80 4.31 -7.17 -0.71
CA TYR A 80 5.34 -6.79 0.25
C TYR A 80 6.10 -8.00 0.79
N VAL A 81 7.42 -7.89 0.76
CA VAL A 81 8.35 -8.79 1.45
C VAL A 81 9.20 -7.92 2.39
N PRO A 82 9.14 -8.15 3.72
CA PRO A 82 9.92 -7.37 4.67
C PRO A 82 11.41 -7.69 4.54
N SER A 83 12.26 -6.75 4.98
CA SER A 83 13.69 -7.01 5.08
C SER A 83 13.96 -8.13 6.09
N ARG A 84 14.84 -9.05 5.73
CA ARG A 84 15.23 -10.20 6.56
C ARG A 84 16.71 -10.50 6.39
N PHE A 85 17.30 -11.20 7.34
CA PHE A 85 18.64 -11.76 7.18
C PHE A 85 18.53 -13.19 6.63
N VAL A 86 19.30 -13.48 5.60
CA VAL A 86 19.44 -14.82 5.00
C VAL A 86 20.93 -15.08 4.87
N ASP A 87 21.42 -16.16 5.50
CA ASP A 87 22.84 -16.54 5.49
C ASP A 87 23.79 -15.39 5.88
N GLY A 88 23.44 -14.66 6.95
CA GLY A 88 24.20 -13.52 7.44
C GLY A 88 24.11 -12.26 6.56
N ARG A 89 23.43 -12.31 5.40
CA ARG A 89 23.24 -11.17 4.49
C ARG A 89 21.88 -10.51 4.72
N LYS A 90 21.89 -9.18 4.80
CA LYS A 90 20.65 -8.39 4.90
C LYS A 90 19.97 -8.30 3.53
N MET A 91 18.80 -8.89 3.42
CA MET A 91 17.90 -8.73 2.27
C MET A 91 17.03 -7.50 2.46
N SER A 92 16.99 -6.63 1.46
CA SER A 92 16.14 -5.43 1.45
C SER A 92 14.66 -5.79 1.33
N CYS A 93 13.80 -4.88 1.78
CA CYS A 93 12.36 -4.96 1.49
C CYS A 93 12.10 -4.97 -0.02
N LYS A 94 11.06 -5.68 -0.45
CA LYS A 94 10.63 -5.75 -1.85
C LYS A 94 9.10 -5.75 -1.94
N GLY A 95 8.56 -5.65 -3.16
CA GLY A 95 7.15 -5.77 -3.46
C GLY A 95 6.52 -4.46 -3.95
N ILE A 96 5.42 -4.59 -4.69
CA ILE A 96 4.83 -3.47 -5.45
C ILE A 96 4.39 -2.31 -4.54
N LEU A 97 3.96 -2.57 -3.30
CA LEU A 97 3.62 -1.51 -2.34
C LEU A 97 4.86 -0.71 -1.93
N TYR A 98 5.95 -1.41 -1.59
CA TYR A 98 7.20 -0.78 -1.17
C TYR A 98 7.85 0.01 -2.31
N ASP A 99 7.81 -0.54 -3.52
CA ASP A 99 8.33 0.13 -4.72
C ASP A 99 7.54 1.41 -5.03
N ASN A 100 6.20 1.36 -4.95
CA ASN A 100 5.36 2.55 -5.11
C ASN A 100 5.65 3.62 -4.05
N TYR A 101 5.82 3.22 -2.79
CA TYR A 101 6.20 4.14 -1.72
C TYR A 101 7.56 4.80 -2.01
N CYS A 102 8.57 4.02 -2.36
CA CYS A 102 9.89 4.53 -2.72
C CYS A 102 9.83 5.52 -3.90
N ASN A 103 9.04 5.21 -4.92
CA ASN A 103 8.86 6.06 -6.10
C ASN A 103 8.13 7.37 -5.75
N ASN A 104 7.09 7.33 -4.92
CA ASN A 104 6.40 8.52 -4.43
C ASN A 104 7.34 9.39 -3.59
N ARG A 105 8.14 8.81 -2.69
CA ARG A 105 9.13 9.56 -1.91
C ARG A 105 10.16 10.24 -2.81
N LYS A 106 10.70 9.53 -3.82
CA LYS A 106 11.62 10.13 -4.81
C LYS A 106 10.95 11.30 -5.55
N LYS A 107 9.69 11.14 -5.97
CA LYS A 107 8.91 12.20 -6.63
C LYS A 107 8.71 13.41 -5.73
N PHE A 108 8.30 13.21 -4.48
CA PHE A 108 8.09 14.30 -3.53
C PHE A 108 9.38 15.04 -3.18
N ILE A 109 10.52 14.33 -3.05
CA ILE A 109 11.83 14.97 -2.89
C ILE A 109 12.15 15.83 -4.11
N LYS A 110 11.96 15.29 -5.33
CA LYS A 110 12.21 16.03 -6.57
C LYS A 110 11.35 17.30 -6.70
N LEU A 111 10.13 17.26 -6.17
CA LEU A 111 9.19 18.39 -6.16
C LEU A 111 9.38 19.33 -4.97
N GLY A 112 10.33 19.07 -4.07
CA GLY A 112 10.55 19.89 -2.86
C GLY A 112 9.48 19.75 -1.79
N LEU A 113 8.55 18.79 -1.92
CA LEU A 113 7.45 18.56 -0.96
C LEU A 113 7.94 17.89 0.33
N ILE A 114 9.04 17.16 0.27
CA ILE A 114 9.71 16.58 1.43
C ILE A 114 11.21 16.80 1.32
N GLN A 115 11.87 17.03 2.45
CA GLN A 115 13.32 17.18 2.47
C GLN A 115 14.01 15.82 2.32
N LYS A 116 15.09 15.79 1.54
CA LYS A 116 15.99 14.63 1.52
C LYS A 116 16.67 14.56 2.88
N GLY A 117 16.50 13.45 3.60
CA GLY A 117 17.19 13.26 4.88
C GLY A 117 18.69 13.43 4.68
N HIS A 118 19.29 14.39 5.39
CA HIS A 118 20.74 14.45 5.53
C HIS A 118 21.19 13.16 6.20
N LYS A 119 22.14 12.45 5.58
CA LYS A 119 22.90 11.43 6.32
C LYS A 119 23.69 12.19 7.37
N MET A 120 23.39 11.94 8.65
CA MET A 120 24.33 12.23 9.74
C MET A 120 25.49 11.26 9.64
#